data_AF-A0AAD6ZMD1-F1
#
_entry.id   AF-A0AAD6ZMD1-F1
#
_cell.length_a   1.000
_cell.length_b   1.000
_cell.length_c   1.000
_cell.angle_alpha   90.00
_cell.angle_beta   90.00
_cell.angle_gamma   90.00
#
_symmetry.space_group_name_H-M   'P 1'
#
loop_
_entity.id
_entity.type
_entity.pdbx_description
1 polymer ?
#
loop_
_entity_poly.entity_id
_entity_poly.type
_entity_poly.pdbx_seq_one_letter_code
_entity_poly.pdbx_strand_id
1 'polypeptide(L)'
;MTHIPTPWPSPQILDQLVQNSSGYFVYASTIIKFVDDEYFRPSRQLDIIIQKFVPHPFAALDQLYIQILSAVPSRHYPILYDILSVIIHLPAYLSAEEMEDLLGLEPGDVSLILRPLHSVLALRSDRGVEVHHASFRDFLGNQQRSSNFYVGSPQHRAKVAGSFLRALAYKYEDQQKNAKRHGFRGYIHHIVKCHQFFILLFVGSSQ
;
A
#
# COMPACT_ATOMS: atom_id res chain seq x y z
N MET A 1 29.59 -35.28 -2.73
CA MET A 1 28.77 -34.09 -3.10
C MET A 1 27.32 -34.44 -2.81
N THR A 2 26.68 -33.80 -1.82
CA THR A 2 25.27 -34.06 -1.52
C THR A 2 24.42 -33.44 -2.63
N HIS A 3 23.83 -34.29 -3.46
CA HIS A 3 22.99 -33.89 -4.58
C HIS A 3 21.72 -33.23 -4.04
N ILE A 4 21.53 -31.94 -4.30
CA ILE A 4 20.26 -31.25 -4.05
C ILE A 4 19.31 -31.67 -5.17
N PRO A 5 18.06 -32.09 -4.87
CA PRO A 5 17.08 -32.42 -5.90
C PRO A 5 16.88 -31.25 -6.90
N THR A 6 16.47 -31.51 -8.13
CA THR A 6 16.08 -30.45 -9.08
C THR A 6 14.68 -30.75 -9.65
N PRO A 7 13.73 -29.80 -9.58
CA PRO A 7 13.83 -28.50 -8.92
C PRO A 7 13.93 -28.64 -7.39
N TRP A 8 14.65 -27.71 -6.77
CA TRP A 8 14.65 -27.53 -5.32
C TRP A 8 14.34 -26.08 -4.97
N PRO A 9 13.44 -25.84 -4.00
CA PRO A 9 12.61 -26.82 -3.31
C PRO A 9 11.60 -27.50 -4.25
N SER A 10 10.97 -28.61 -3.80
CA SER A 10 9.91 -29.23 -4.60
C SER A 10 8.74 -28.24 -4.76
N PRO A 11 7.96 -28.31 -5.86
CA PRO A 11 6.82 -27.43 -6.06
C PRO A 11 5.82 -27.47 -4.89
N GLN A 12 5.58 -28.63 -4.29
CA GLN A 12 4.67 -28.76 -3.14
C GLN A 12 5.16 -27.97 -1.91
N ILE A 13 6.47 -28.00 -1.64
CA ILE A 13 7.06 -27.21 -0.55
C ILE A 13 6.94 -25.73 -0.87
N LEU A 14 7.20 -25.33 -2.12
CA LEU A 14 7.08 -23.94 -2.53
C LEU A 14 5.65 -23.43 -2.34
N ASP A 15 4.65 -24.17 -2.82
CA ASP A 15 3.23 -23.84 -2.65
C ASP A 15 2.86 -23.73 -1.17
N GLN A 16 3.37 -24.63 -0.34
CA GLN A 16 3.18 -24.59 1.11
C GLN A 16 3.79 -23.33 1.73
N LEU A 17 5.01 -22.94 1.33
CA LEU A 17 5.66 -21.71 1.82
C LEU A 17 4.89 -20.46 1.37
N VAL A 18 4.39 -20.44 0.14
CA VAL A 18 3.54 -19.36 -0.37
C VAL A 18 2.26 -19.27 0.45
N GLN A 19 1.58 -20.38 0.70
CA GLN A 19 0.38 -20.41 1.54
C GLN A 19 0.65 -19.93 2.96
N ASN A 20 1.78 -20.34 3.54
CA ASN A 20 2.21 -19.95 4.89
C ASN A 20 2.58 -18.48 5.00
N SER A 21 3.09 -17.88 3.93
CA SER A 21 3.31 -16.44 3.92
C SER A 21 2.01 -15.68 4.12
N SER A 22 0.87 -16.27 3.71
CA SER A 22 -0.45 -15.65 3.77
C SER A 22 -0.44 -14.22 3.24
N GLY A 23 0.38 -13.94 2.22
CA GLY A 23 0.54 -12.62 1.62
C GLY A 23 1.42 -11.63 2.38
N TYR A 24 2.11 -12.04 3.45
CA TYR A 24 3.08 -11.20 4.16
C TYR A 24 4.47 -11.34 3.54
N PHE A 25 4.91 -10.29 2.83
CA PHE A 25 6.24 -10.28 2.22
C PHE A 25 7.37 -10.44 3.24
N VAL A 26 7.19 -9.91 4.46
CA VAL A 26 8.16 -10.07 5.55
C VAL A 26 8.42 -11.54 5.89
N TYR A 27 7.41 -12.41 5.82
CA TYR A 27 7.57 -13.84 6.07
C TYR A 27 8.41 -14.51 4.98
N ALA A 28 8.01 -14.32 3.71
CA ALA A 28 8.70 -14.91 2.57
C ALA A 28 10.17 -14.43 2.47
N SER A 29 10.39 -13.12 2.61
CA SER A 29 11.75 -12.54 2.56
C SER A 29 12.63 -13.00 3.73
N THR A 30 12.05 -13.22 4.91
CA THR A 30 12.79 -13.76 6.06
C THR A 30 13.19 -15.21 5.82
N ILE A 31 12.30 -16.03 5.23
CA ILE A 31 12.62 -17.41 4.85
C ILE A 31 13.76 -17.45 3.84
N ILE A 32 13.68 -16.64 2.78
CA ILE A 32 14.74 -16.60 1.76
C ILE A 32 16.08 -16.25 2.41
N LYS A 33 16.14 -15.21 3.25
CA LYS A 33 17.37 -14.82 3.95
C LYS A 33 17.89 -15.88 4.91
N PHE A 34 17.00 -16.63 5.57
CA PHE A 34 17.38 -17.69 6.50
C PHE A 34 17.93 -18.92 5.77
N VAL A 35 17.38 -19.24 4.60
CA VAL A 35 17.81 -20.36 3.76
C VAL A 35 19.10 -20.03 3.01
N ASP A 36 19.29 -18.77 2.61
CA ASP A 36 20.44 -18.24 1.87
C ASP A 36 21.60 -17.80 2.79
N ASP A 37 21.83 -18.56 3.88
CA ASP A 37 22.92 -18.29 4.82
C ASP A 37 24.21 -19.03 4.40
N GLU A 38 25.31 -18.29 4.25
CA GLU A 38 26.60 -18.81 3.78
C GLU A 38 27.25 -19.85 4.71
N TYR A 39 26.88 -19.88 5.99
CA TYR A 39 27.45 -20.78 7.00
C TYR A 39 26.67 -22.10 7.15
N PHE A 40 25.48 -22.21 6.54
CA PHE A 40 24.62 -23.38 6.69
C PHE A 40 24.23 -24.01 5.35
N ARG A 41 23.73 -25.26 5.42
CA ARG A 41 23.22 -25.93 4.22
C ARG A 41 21.77 -25.48 3.97
N PRO A 42 21.43 -24.92 2.79
CA PRO A 42 20.08 -24.45 2.49
C PRO A 42 18.99 -25.51 2.69
N SER A 43 19.28 -26.77 2.34
CA SER A 43 18.37 -27.90 2.57
C SER A 43 18.02 -28.11 4.04
N ARG A 44 19.01 -28.03 4.95
CA ARG A 44 18.77 -28.17 6.38
C ARG A 44 18.01 -26.99 6.97
N GLN A 45 18.30 -25.77 6.51
CA GLN A 45 17.59 -24.58 6.95
C GLN A 45 16.12 -24.62 6.53
N LEU A 46 15.87 -25.05 5.30
CA LEU A 46 14.52 -25.26 4.81
C LEU A 46 13.78 -26.34 5.61
N ASP A 47 14.43 -27.44 5.97
CA ASP A 47 13.83 -28.50 6.80
C ASP A 47 13.36 -27.96 8.17
N ILE A 48 14.12 -27.04 8.79
CA ILE A 48 13.75 -26.40 10.06
C ILE A 48 12.44 -25.60 9.91
N ILE A 49 12.28 -24.88 8.80
CA ILE A 49 11.09 -24.08 8.53
C ILE A 49 9.88 -24.99 8.31
N ILE A 50 10.03 -26.03 7.50
CA ILE A 50 8.92 -26.93 7.14
C ILE A 50 8.43 -27.71 8.36
N GLN A 51 9.33 -28.13 9.26
CA GLN A 51 8.97 -28.87 10.47
C GLN A 51 8.12 -28.05 11.47
N LYS A 52 8.29 -26.73 11.49
CA LYS A 52 7.58 -25.82 12.41
C LYS A 52 6.49 -25.03 11.71
N PHE A 53 5.69 -25.73 10.93
CA PHE A 53 4.57 -25.18 10.19
C PHE A 53 3.59 -24.41 11.10
N VAL A 54 3.34 -23.14 10.75
CA VAL A 54 2.25 -22.33 11.33
C VAL A 54 1.40 -21.80 10.18
N PRO A 55 0.17 -22.29 9.99
CA PRO A 55 -0.73 -21.78 8.97
C PRO A 55 -1.18 -20.38 9.37
N HIS A 56 -1.17 -19.44 8.41
CA HIS A 56 -1.62 -18.06 8.62
C HIS A 56 -1.02 -17.42 9.88
N PRO A 57 0.33 -17.28 9.94
CA PRO A 57 1.05 -16.87 11.15
C PRO A 57 0.65 -15.48 11.68
N PHE A 58 -0.09 -14.71 10.89
CA PHE A 58 -0.58 -13.38 11.25
C PHE A 58 -2.12 -13.26 11.26
N ALA A 59 -2.87 -14.37 11.33
CA ALA A 59 -4.34 -14.33 11.32
C ALA A 59 -4.93 -13.42 12.41
N ALA A 60 -4.35 -13.44 13.61
CA ALA A 60 -4.78 -12.58 14.71
C ALA A 60 -4.56 -11.09 14.40
N LEU A 61 -3.48 -10.75 13.67
CA LEU A 61 -3.20 -9.39 13.25
C LEU A 61 -4.16 -8.94 12.14
N ASP A 62 -4.46 -9.80 11.17
CA ASP A 62 -5.46 -9.51 10.14
C ASP A 62 -6.84 -9.26 10.77
N GLN A 63 -7.24 -10.08 11.75
CA GLN A 63 -8.49 -9.87 12.48
C GLN A 63 -8.52 -8.55 13.26
N LEU A 64 -7.40 -8.17 13.88
CA LEU A 64 -7.27 -6.88 14.55
C LEU A 64 -7.42 -5.71 13.57
N TYR A 65 -6.81 -5.80 12.38
CA TYR A 65 -6.97 -4.78 11.34
C TYR A 65 -8.42 -4.68 10.86
N ILE A 66 -9.12 -5.81 10.67
CA ILE A 66 -10.55 -5.83 10.33
C ILE A 66 -11.37 -5.13 11.43
N GLN A 67 -11.10 -5.41 12.70
CA GLN A 67 -11.81 -4.77 13.82
C GLN A 67 -11.60 -3.27 13.86
N ILE A 68 -10.35 -2.80 13.67
CA ILE A 68 -10.02 -1.37 13.64
C ILE A 68 -10.73 -0.67 12.48
N LEU A 69 -10.71 -1.25 11.28
CA LEU A 69 -11.39 -0.70 10.11
C LEU A 69 -12.92 -0.68 10.27
N SER A 70 -13.46 -1.71 10.93
CA SER A 70 -14.90 -1.82 11.21
C SER A 70 -15.39 -0.85 12.29
N ALA A 71 -14.49 -0.16 13.00
CA ALA A 71 -14.85 0.91 13.94
C ALA A 71 -15.35 2.18 13.22
N VAL A 72 -15.07 2.33 11.91
CA VAL A 72 -15.61 3.41 11.09
C VAL A 72 -17.10 3.12 10.81
N PRO A 73 -18.03 4.08 10.99
CA PRO A 73 -19.43 3.86 10.67
C PRO A 73 -19.62 3.50 9.20
N SER A 74 -20.41 2.46 8.91
CA SER A 74 -20.57 1.90 7.55
C SER A 74 -21.02 2.91 6.48
N ARG A 75 -21.77 3.96 6.87
CA ARG A 75 -22.13 5.08 5.99
C ARG A 75 -20.92 5.81 5.39
N HIS A 76 -19.76 5.75 6.04
CA HIS A 76 -18.51 6.37 5.59
C HIS A 76 -17.62 5.40 4.80
N TYR A 77 -18.00 4.13 4.63
CA TYR A 77 -17.19 3.15 3.89
C TYR A 77 -16.86 3.56 2.45
N PRO A 78 -17.77 4.14 1.65
CA PRO A 78 -17.41 4.58 0.30
C PRO A 78 -16.24 5.58 0.30
N ILE A 79 -16.26 6.54 1.22
CA ILE A 79 -15.21 7.56 1.35
C ILE A 79 -13.94 6.93 1.95
N LEU A 80 -14.09 6.04 2.93
CA LEU A 80 -12.97 5.29 3.51
C LEU A 80 -12.22 4.50 2.42
N TYR A 81 -12.92 3.80 1.53
CA TYR A 81 -12.28 3.05 0.45
C TYR A 81 -11.52 3.96 -0.51
N ASP A 82 -12.04 5.16 -0.79
CA ASP A 82 -11.36 6.13 -1.63
C ASP A 82 -10.09 6.66 -0.96
N ILE A 83 -10.15 6.99 0.33
CA ILE A 83 -8.99 7.40 1.13
C ILE A 83 -7.93 6.29 1.18
N LEU A 84 -8.32 5.06 1.51
CA LEU A 84 -7.42 3.90 1.58
C LEU A 84 -6.81 3.60 0.21
N SER A 85 -7.57 3.77 -0.88
CA SER A 85 -7.05 3.61 -2.24
C SER A 85 -5.96 4.63 -2.55
N VAL A 86 -6.14 5.90 -2.15
CA VAL A 86 -5.11 6.93 -2.30
C VAL A 86 -3.85 6.56 -1.52
N ILE A 87 -4.00 6.16 -0.25
CA ILE A 87 -2.89 5.75 0.62
C ILE A 87 -2.08 4.58 0.00
N ILE A 88 -2.77 3.64 -0.63
CA ILE A 88 -2.13 2.43 -1.19
C ILE A 88 -1.46 2.70 -2.53
N HIS A 89 -2.14 3.39 -3.45
CA HIS A 89 -1.72 3.52 -4.84
C HIS A 89 -0.91 4.78 -5.14
N LEU A 90 -0.97 5.80 -4.29
CA LEU A 90 -0.19 7.01 -4.50
C LEU A 90 1.17 6.88 -3.79
N PRO A 91 2.30 7.07 -4.51
CA PRO A 91 3.63 6.91 -3.93
C PRO A 91 4.04 8.06 -3.00
N ALA A 92 3.22 9.11 -2.86
CA ALA A 92 3.46 10.17 -1.91
C ALA A 92 2.34 10.30 -0.89
N TYR A 93 2.77 10.76 0.28
CA TYR A 93 1.89 11.14 1.36
C TYR A 93 1.25 12.48 1.04
N LEU A 94 -0.09 12.49 1.00
CA LEU A 94 -0.88 13.71 0.95
C LEU A 94 -1.26 14.13 2.36
N SER A 95 -1.28 15.44 2.60
CA SER A 95 -2.02 16.01 3.73
C SER A 95 -3.50 15.66 3.65
N ALA A 96 -4.22 15.80 4.77
CA ALA A 96 -5.66 15.61 4.79
C ALA A 96 -6.35 16.56 3.80
N GLU A 97 -5.93 17.83 3.77
CA GLU A 97 -6.45 18.86 2.85
C GLU A 97 -6.20 18.50 1.38
N GLU A 98 -4.98 18.08 1.02
CA GLU A 98 -4.69 17.66 -0.37
C GLU A 98 -5.48 16.41 -0.78
N MET A 99 -5.78 15.53 0.16
CA MET A 99 -6.61 14.35 -0.09
C MET A 99 -8.09 14.73 -0.24
N GLU A 100 -8.58 15.67 0.56
CA GLU A 100 -9.93 16.25 0.44
C GLU A 100 -10.09 16.92 -0.93
N ASP A 101 -9.14 17.76 -1.34
CA ASP A 101 -9.09 18.36 -2.68
C ASP A 101 -9.09 17.31 -3.80
N LEU A 102 -8.28 16.27 -3.66
CA LEU A 102 -8.15 15.22 -4.67
C LEU A 102 -9.44 14.41 -4.84
N LEU A 103 -10.13 14.14 -3.74
CA LEU A 103 -11.33 13.31 -3.70
C LEU A 103 -12.63 14.13 -3.81
N GLY A 104 -12.55 15.46 -3.73
CA GLY A 104 -13.70 16.36 -3.73
C GLY A 104 -14.54 16.26 -2.44
N LEU A 105 -13.88 16.14 -1.30
CA LEU A 105 -14.50 16.03 0.04
C LEU A 105 -14.57 17.39 0.74
N GLU A 106 -15.38 17.49 1.79
CA GLU A 106 -15.46 18.70 2.60
C GLU A 106 -14.24 18.81 3.55
N PRO A 107 -13.80 20.03 3.89
CA PRO A 107 -12.70 20.22 4.83
C PRO A 107 -12.95 19.52 6.16
N GLY A 108 -12.03 18.63 6.56
CA GLY A 108 -12.11 17.85 7.80
C GLY A 108 -12.70 16.45 7.65
N ASP A 109 -13.28 16.09 6.50
CA ASP A 109 -13.82 14.75 6.25
C ASP A 109 -12.75 13.66 6.40
N VAL A 110 -11.55 13.88 5.86
CA VAL A 110 -10.46 12.89 5.95
C VAL A 110 -10.05 12.69 7.41
N SER A 111 -9.93 13.79 8.16
CA SER A 111 -9.60 13.74 9.60
C SER A 111 -10.67 13.02 10.41
N LEU A 112 -11.95 13.28 10.12
CA LEU A 112 -13.08 12.66 10.79
C LEU A 112 -13.12 11.14 10.53
N ILE A 113 -12.95 10.73 9.28
CA ILE A 113 -13.06 9.33 8.85
C ILE A 113 -11.86 8.51 9.32
N LEU A 114 -10.66 9.09 9.34
CA LEU A 114 -9.44 8.39 9.77
C LEU A 114 -9.26 8.35 11.29
N ARG A 115 -10.02 9.14 12.06
CA ARG A 115 -9.90 9.22 13.52
C ARG A 115 -9.96 7.85 14.24
N PRO A 116 -10.87 6.93 13.89
CA PRO A 116 -10.91 5.59 14.50
C PRO A 116 -9.67 4.75 14.19
N LEU A 117 -8.92 5.09 13.14
CA LEU A 117 -7.78 4.33 12.62
C LEU A 117 -6.43 4.80 13.16
N HIS A 118 -6.41 5.63 14.20
CA HIS A 118 -5.20 6.23 14.80
C HIS A 118 -4.16 5.20 15.30
N SER A 119 -4.54 3.94 15.50
CA SER A 119 -3.62 2.86 15.88
C SER A 119 -2.78 2.37 14.70
N VAL A 120 -3.26 2.54 13.46
CA VAL A 120 -2.61 2.06 12.23
C VAL A 120 -2.21 3.19 11.27
N LEU A 121 -2.76 4.38 11.46
CA LEU A 121 -2.50 5.58 10.66
C LEU A 121 -2.20 6.77 11.57
N ALA A 122 -1.29 7.64 11.14
CA ALA A 122 -1.06 8.96 11.74
C ALA A 122 -1.33 10.06 10.72
N LEU A 123 -2.04 11.10 11.15
CA LEU A 123 -2.17 12.34 10.39
C LEU A 123 -1.06 13.29 10.86
N ARG A 124 -0.12 13.59 9.98
CA ARG A 124 1.00 14.50 10.23
C ARG A 124 0.82 15.75 9.38
N SER A 125 0.88 16.93 9.99
CA SER A 125 0.74 18.20 9.26
C SER A 125 1.87 18.45 8.25
N ASP A 126 3.06 17.92 8.52
CA ASP A 126 4.28 18.07 7.71
C ASP A 126 4.49 16.93 6.70
N ARG A 127 3.96 15.74 7.01
CA ARG A 127 4.23 14.50 6.27
C ARG A 127 2.99 13.82 5.69
N GLY A 128 1.78 14.34 5.94
CA GLY A 128 0.53 13.77 5.45
C GLY A 128 0.06 12.54 6.22
N VAL A 129 -0.74 11.70 5.57
CA VAL A 129 -1.25 10.45 6.16
C VAL A 129 -0.18 9.35 6.11
N GLU A 130 0.38 8.99 7.27
CA GLU A 130 1.44 7.99 7.44
C GLU A 130 0.84 6.66 7.91
N VAL A 131 1.19 5.57 7.23
CA VAL A 131 0.86 4.20 7.68
C VAL A 131 1.93 3.74 8.67
N HIS A 132 1.53 3.36 9.89
CA HIS A 132 2.48 2.98 10.94
C HIS A 132 3.31 1.74 10.60
N HIS A 133 2.70 0.77 9.91
CA HIS A 133 3.31 -0.53 9.68
C HIS A 133 3.12 -0.99 8.25
N ALA A 134 4.21 -1.43 7.61
CA ALA A 134 4.16 -2.02 6.27
C ALA A 134 3.17 -3.20 6.19
N SER A 135 3.01 -3.97 7.28
CA SER A 135 2.05 -5.07 7.36
C SER A 135 0.58 -4.65 7.19
N PHE A 136 0.22 -3.41 7.54
CA PHE A 136 -1.10 -2.86 7.27
C PHE A 136 -1.27 -2.46 5.80
N ARG A 137 -0.21 -1.95 5.17
CA ARG A 137 -0.20 -1.70 3.73
C ARG A 137 -0.36 -3.01 2.94
N ASP A 138 0.40 -4.03 3.31
CA ASP A 138 0.31 -5.38 2.72
C ASP A 138 -1.08 -6.00 2.92
N PHE A 139 -1.70 -5.75 4.08
CA PHE A 139 -3.06 -6.18 4.39
C PHE A 139 -4.07 -5.62 3.39
N LEU A 140 -4.13 -4.29 3.25
CA LEU A 140 -5.08 -3.58 2.38
C LEU A 140 -4.91 -3.93 0.89
N GLY A 141 -3.69 -4.29 0.50
CA GLY A 141 -3.33 -4.72 -0.84
C GLY A 141 -3.61 -6.20 -1.15
N ASN A 142 -4.17 -6.97 -0.21
CA ASN A 142 -4.39 -8.41 -0.39
C ASN A 142 -5.85 -8.81 -0.11
N GLN A 143 -6.56 -9.21 -1.17
CA GLN A 143 -7.99 -9.55 -1.12
C GLN A 143 -8.33 -10.69 -0.14
N GLN A 144 -7.44 -11.68 0.02
CA GLN A 144 -7.67 -12.82 0.92
C GLN A 144 -7.60 -12.40 2.38
N ARG A 145 -6.77 -11.39 2.69
CA ARG A 145 -6.56 -10.90 4.06
C ARG A 145 -7.57 -9.83 4.45
N SER A 146 -7.77 -8.84 3.58
CA SER A 146 -8.58 -7.66 3.91
C SER A 146 -10.07 -7.81 3.59
N SER A 147 -10.46 -8.85 2.86
CA SER A 147 -11.87 -9.14 2.53
C SER A 147 -12.56 -7.88 1.95
N ASN A 148 -13.59 -7.37 2.61
CA ASN A 148 -14.35 -6.19 2.19
C ASN A 148 -13.54 -4.88 2.19
N PHE A 149 -12.40 -4.83 2.89
CA PHE A 149 -11.52 -3.66 2.93
C PHE A 149 -10.39 -3.70 1.89
N TYR A 150 -10.46 -4.62 0.92
CA TYR A 150 -9.49 -4.70 -0.17
C TYR A 150 -9.56 -3.48 -1.09
N VAL A 151 -8.42 -2.81 -1.22
CA VAL A 151 -8.24 -1.66 -2.12
C VAL A 151 -7.10 -1.87 -3.11
N GLY A 152 -6.59 -3.10 -3.29
CA GLY A 152 -5.44 -3.39 -4.16
C GLY A 152 -5.74 -3.55 -5.66
N SER A 153 -7.01 -3.51 -6.08
CA SER A 153 -7.38 -3.82 -7.48
C SER A 153 -6.91 -2.76 -8.51
N PRO A 154 -6.75 -3.16 -9.80
CA PRO A 154 -6.47 -2.21 -10.88
C PRO A 154 -7.54 -1.10 -11.02
N GLN A 155 -8.80 -1.39 -10.67
CA GLN A 155 -9.89 -0.41 -10.71
C GLN A 155 -9.71 0.68 -9.65
N HIS A 156 -9.30 0.32 -8.42
CA HIS A 156 -8.97 1.28 -7.38
C HIS A 156 -7.81 2.19 -7.83
N ARG A 157 -6.75 1.58 -8.41
CA ARG A 157 -5.61 2.33 -8.95
C ARG A 157 -6.03 3.30 -10.06
N ALA A 158 -6.86 2.85 -11.01
CA ALA A 158 -7.36 3.68 -12.10
C ALA A 158 -8.23 4.85 -11.59
N LYS A 159 -9.06 4.62 -10.57
CA LYS A 159 -9.87 5.68 -9.94
C LYS A 159 -8.99 6.76 -9.29
N VAL A 160 -7.94 6.35 -8.55
CA VAL A 160 -6.97 7.27 -7.94
C VAL A 160 -6.23 8.05 -9.03
N ALA A 161 -5.71 7.37 -10.06
CA ALA A 161 -5.03 8.02 -11.18
C ALA A 161 -5.93 9.02 -11.91
N GLY A 162 -7.19 8.67 -12.17
CA GLY A 162 -8.16 9.57 -12.79
C GLY A 162 -8.46 10.80 -11.94
N SER A 163 -8.59 10.64 -10.62
CA SER A 163 -8.79 11.77 -9.69
C SER A 163 -7.58 12.69 -9.67
N PHE A 164 -6.38 12.12 -9.68
CA PHE A 164 -5.13 12.87 -9.74
C PHE A 164 -4.99 13.67 -11.04
N LEU A 165 -5.29 13.05 -12.20
CA LEU A 165 -5.26 13.74 -13.49
C LEU A 165 -6.26 14.89 -13.55
N ARG A 166 -7.47 14.72 -12.99
CA ARG A 166 -8.46 15.80 -12.88
C ARG A 166 -7.96 16.95 -12.00
N ALA A 167 -7.39 16.64 -10.84
CA ALA A 167 -6.83 17.64 -9.95
C ALA A 167 -5.68 18.43 -10.61
N LEU A 168 -4.82 17.74 -11.38
CA LEU A 168 -3.77 18.38 -12.17
C LEU A 168 -4.33 19.28 -13.28
N ALA A 169 -5.33 18.81 -14.02
CA ALA A 169 -5.97 19.60 -15.07
C ALA A 169 -6.61 20.88 -14.51
N TYR A 170 -7.33 20.76 -13.39
CA TYR A 170 -7.93 21.91 -12.69
C TYR A 170 -6.88 22.92 -12.23
N LYS A 171 -5.81 22.45 -11.56
CA LYS A 171 -4.71 23.33 -11.12
C LYS A 171 -4.01 23.99 -12.29
N TYR A 172 -3.82 23.29 -13.42
CA TYR A 172 -3.23 23.86 -14.61
C TYR A 172 -4.10 24.99 -15.22
N GLU A 173 -5.41 24.80 -15.31
CA GLU A 173 -6.35 25.79 -15.82
C GLU A 173 -6.47 27.04 -14.91
N ASP A 174 -6.59 26.83 -13.60
CA ASP A 174 -6.62 27.93 -12.63
C ASP A 174 -5.32 28.76 -12.67
N GLN A 175 -4.18 28.08 -12.75
CA GLN A 175 -2.89 28.76 -12.86
C GLN A 175 -2.70 29.45 -14.21
N GLN A 176 -3.26 28.97 -15.32
CA GLN A 176 -3.27 29.77 -16.58
C GLN A 176 -4.11 31.05 -16.45
N LYS A 177 -5.23 31.00 -15.71
CA LYS A 177 -6.06 32.18 -15.44
C LYS A 177 -5.33 33.17 -14.52
N ASN A 178 -4.56 32.67 -13.55
CA ASN A 178 -3.81 33.49 -12.58
C ASN A 178 -2.44 33.97 -13.10
N ALA A 179 -1.74 33.21 -13.94
CA ALA A 179 -0.47 33.60 -14.58
C ALA A 179 -0.65 34.71 -15.63
N LYS A 180 -1.85 34.82 -16.22
CA LYS A 180 -2.25 36.00 -17.00
C LYS A 180 -2.37 37.26 -16.13
N ARG A 181 -2.40 37.14 -14.79
CA ARG A 181 -2.50 38.25 -13.83
C ARG A 181 -1.15 38.57 -13.16
N HIS A 182 -0.32 37.60 -12.82
CA HIS A 182 0.98 37.82 -12.16
C HIS A 182 2.08 36.85 -12.66
N GLY A 183 3.25 37.39 -13.00
CA GLY A 183 4.33 36.73 -13.73
C GLY A 183 4.90 35.42 -13.14
N PHE A 184 5.27 34.53 -14.06
CA PHE A 184 5.75 33.14 -13.91
C PHE A 184 7.02 32.97 -13.04
N ARG A 185 6.89 32.52 -11.78
CA ARG A 185 8.08 32.04 -11.01
C ARG A 185 7.88 30.82 -10.09
N GLY A 186 6.65 30.32 -9.93
CA GLY A 186 6.35 29.14 -9.07
C GLY A 186 6.36 27.76 -9.76
N TYR A 187 6.59 27.71 -11.07
CA TYR A 187 6.30 26.57 -11.96
C TYR A 187 7.14 25.30 -11.72
N ILE A 188 8.36 25.42 -11.16
CA ILE A 188 9.34 24.31 -11.20
C ILE A 188 9.15 23.29 -10.06
N HIS A 189 8.70 23.71 -8.87
CA HIS A 189 8.65 22.81 -7.70
C HIS A 189 7.50 21.76 -7.77
N HIS A 190 6.34 22.13 -8.32
CA HIS A 190 5.21 21.22 -8.45
C HIS A 190 5.36 20.23 -9.62
N ILE A 191 6.00 20.66 -10.72
CA ILE A 191 6.20 19.81 -11.90
C ILE A 191 7.28 18.76 -11.65
N VAL A 192 8.36 19.07 -10.93
CA VAL A 192 9.38 18.08 -10.56
C VAL A 192 8.79 17.00 -9.66
N LYS A 193 7.90 17.35 -8.72
CA LYS A 193 7.09 16.37 -7.99
C LYS A 193 6.24 15.54 -8.97
N CYS A 194 5.41 16.17 -9.81
CA CYS A 194 4.49 15.49 -10.75
C CYS A 194 5.17 14.59 -11.80
N HIS A 195 6.36 14.95 -12.28
CA HIS A 195 7.07 14.17 -13.30
C HIS A 195 7.62 12.86 -12.73
N GLN A 196 8.00 12.85 -11.45
CA GLN A 196 8.40 11.64 -10.73
C GLN A 196 7.17 10.75 -10.40
N PHE A 197 5.99 11.36 -10.15
CA PHE A 197 4.71 10.65 -10.00
C PHE A 197 4.23 9.97 -11.29
N PHE A 198 4.39 10.62 -12.44
CA PHE A 198 3.94 10.07 -13.73
C PHE A 198 4.73 8.82 -14.12
N ILE A 199 6.04 8.81 -13.84
CA ILE A 199 6.92 7.66 -14.08
C ILE A 199 6.57 6.49 -13.15
N LEU A 200 6.26 6.74 -11.87
CA LEU A 200 5.93 5.67 -10.92
C LEU A 200 4.55 5.03 -11.16
N LEU A 201 3.56 5.78 -11.65
CA LEU A 201 2.21 5.26 -11.91
C LEU A 201 2.10 4.48 -13.23
N PHE A 202 2.93 4.79 -14.24
CA PHE A 202 2.82 4.20 -15.58
C PHE A 202 3.99 3.28 -16.00
N VAL A 203 5.18 3.39 -15.39
CA VAL A 203 6.36 2.60 -15.82
C VAL A 203 6.58 1.35 -14.93
N GLY A 204 5.92 1.24 -13.77
CA GLY A 204 6.10 0.13 -12.83
C GLY A 204 5.40 -1.20 -13.16
N SER A 205 4.81 -1.36 -14.35
CA SER A 205 4.07 -2.58 -14.76
C SER A 205 4.74 -3.29 -15.95
N SER A 206 6.06 -3.48 -15.87
CA SER A 206 6.77 -4.38 -16.78
C SER A 206 7.94 -5.03 -16.04
N GLN A 207 7.62 -6.05 -15.25
CA GLN A 207 8.43 -7.23 -15.00
C GLN A 207 7.57 -8.30 -14.32
#